data_AF-A0A2A5D4B4-F1
#
_entry.id   AF-A0A2A5D4B4-F1
#
_cell.length_a   1.000
_cell.length_b   1.000
_cell.length_c   1.000
_cell.angle_alpha   90.00
_cell.angle_beta   90.00
_cell.angle_gamma   90.00
#
_symmetry.space_group_name_H-M   'P 1'
#
loop_
_entity.id
_entity.type
_entity.pdbx_description
1 polymer ?
#
loop_
_entity_poly.entity_id
_entity_poly.type
_entity_poly.pdbx_seq_one_letter_code
_entity_poly.pdbx_strand_id
1 'polypeptide(L)'
;MAHKPNGQFNKNVAELTRLAAAQIRVAVTESTDSVDTLSTSFTEIVSQDKMIRQKIELLSDDAETLQIKQEIAAISSELRENIDKAVIAFQFYDRLCQRLDHTSECLRKLSEIKEQEVDSKAEEVLRLRDNVYNHFTMLEERQLFDAVISSQNFEQAIADYTVARQNSLESESESDHDIELF
;
A
#
# COMPACT_ATOMS: atom_id res chain seq x y z
N MET A 1 38.23 35.03 7.98
CA MET A 1 37.13 34.63 7.08
C MET A 1 37.06 33.11 7.06
N ALA A 2 36.16 32.51 7.85
CA ALA A 2 35.96 31.06 7.89
C ALA A 2 34.48 30.80 7.59
N HIS A 3 34.17 30.56 6.31
CA HIS A 3 32.80 30.36 5.86
C HIS A 3 32.43 28.87 6.00
N LYS A 4 31.63 28.59 7.03
CA LYS A 4 30.80 27.40 7.36
C LYS A 4 30.81 26.21 6.37
N PRO A 5 31.63 25.16 6.61
CA PRO A 5 31.47 23.85 5.94
C PRO A 5 30.14 23.14 6.26
N ASN A 6 29.53 23.41 7.42
CA ASN A 6 28.25 22.80 7.82
C ASN A 6 27.04 23.24 6.98
N GLY A 7 27.05 24.48 6.45
CA GLY A 7 25.93 25.00 5.66
C GLY A 7 25.80 24.33 4.30
N GLN A 8 26.92 23.98 3.66
CA GLN A 8 26.94 23.26 2.39
C GLN A 8 26.52 21.79 2.57
N PHE A 9 26.98 21.14 3.64
CA PHE A 9 26.59 19.77 3.98
C PHE A 9 25.08 19.65 4.25
N ASN A 10 24.54 20.52 5.11
CA ASN A 10 23.11 20.52 5.44
C ASN A 10 22.23 20.80 4.21
N LYS A 11 22.68 21.68 3.31
CA LYS A 11 22.00 21.95 2.03
C LYS A 11 21.98 20.71 1.13
N ASN A 12 23.13 20.02 0.97
CA ASN A 12 23.21 18.81 0.16
C ASN A 12 22.34 17.68 0.71
N VAL A 13 22.29 17.50 2.04
CA VAL A 13 21.40 16.52 2.68
C VAL A 13 19.94 16.85 2.38
N ALA A 14 19.52 18.10 2.55
CA ALA A 14 18.15 18.52 2.24
C ALA A 14 17.79 18.31 0.75
N GLU A 15 18.70 18.61 -0.17
CA GLU A 15 18.51 18.38 -1.61
C GLU A 15 18.33 16.89 -1.93
N LEU A 16 19.17 16.01 -1.37
CA LEU A 16 19.06 14.57 -1.55
C LEU A 16 17.78 13.99 -0.93
N THR A 17 17.35 14.50 0.24
CA THR A 17 16.09 14.10 0.87
C THR A 17 14.89 14.49 0.01
N ARG A 18 14.87 15.69 -0.60
CA ARG A 18 13.81 16.08 -1.56
C ARG A 18 13.81 15.23 -2.80
N LEU A 19 15.00 14.88 -3.31
CA LEU A 19 15.12 14.02 -4.48
C LEU A 19 14.53 12.63 -4.18
N ALA A 20 14.86 12.03 -3.04
CA ALA A 20 14.30 10.75 -2.61
C ALA A 20 12.77 10.83 -2.47
N ALA A 21 12.26 11.89 -1.85
CA ALA A 21 10.80 12.14 -1.77
C ALA A 21 10.16 12.22 -3.16
N ALA A 22 10.73 13.02 -4.07
CA ALA A 22 10.21 13.18 -5.43
C ALA A 22 10.23 11.87 -6.22
N GLN A 23 11.30 11.07 -6.09
CA GLN A 23 11.42 9.77 -6.74
C GLN A 23 10.35 8.78 -6.24
N ILE A 24 10.10 8.74 -4.92
CA ILE A 24 9.03 7.91 -4.36
C ILE A 24 7.67 8.32 -4.94
N ARG A 25 7.36 9.63 -4.97
CA ARG A 25 6.06 10.11 -5.48
C ARG A 25 5.87 9.84 -6.97
N VAL A 26 6.92 10.03 -7.78
CA VAL A 26 6.88 9.68 -9.21
C VAL A 26 6.65 8.18 -9.39
N ALA A 27 7.40 7.34 -8.66
CA ALA A 27 7.23 5.89 -8.73
C ALA A 27 5.83 5.44 -8.33
N VAL A 28 5.23 6.03 -7.29
CA VAL A 28 3.84 5.78 -6.86
C VAL A 28 2.83 6.18 -7.93
N THR A 29 3.04 7.34 -8.58
CA THR A 29 2.14 7.82 -9.64
C THR A 29 2.17 6.90 -10.84
N GLU A 30 3.36 6.56 -11.36
CA GLU A 30 3.54 5.63 -12.49
C GLU A 30 3.01 4.22 -12.20
N SER A 31 3.13 3.82 -10.94
CA SER A 31 2.61 2.57 -10.37
C SER A 31 1.08 2.51 -10.39
N THR A 32 0.43 3.58 -9.92
CA THR A 32 -1.04 3.68 -9.83
C THR A 32 -1.70 3.54 -11.20
N ASP A 33 -1.17 4.19 -12.25
CA ASP A 33 -1.71 4.11 -13.61
C ASP A 33 -1.73 2.66 -14.16
N SER A 34 -0.70 1.87 -13.84
CA SER A 34 -0.60 0.47 -14.26
C SER A 34 -1.61 -0.43 -13.54
N VAL A 35 -1.89 -0.12 -12.27
CA VAL A 35 -2.83 -0.89 -11.45
C VAL A 35 -4.29 -0.55 -11.78
N ASP A 36 -4.61 0.71 -12.08
CA ASP A 36 -5.94 1.09 -12.55
C ASP A 36 -6.33 0.35 -13.85
N THR A 37 -5.36 0.20 -14.76
CA THR A 37 -5.52 -0.58 -16.00
C THR A 37 -5.84 -2.05 -15.69
N LEU A 38 -5.16 -2.62 -14.70
CA LEU A 38 -5.33 -4.03 -14.33
C LEU A 38 -6.67 -4.25 -13.59
N SER A 39 -7.06 -3.33 -12.71
CA SER A 39 -8.37 -3.31 -12.04
C SER A 39 -9.53 -3.25 -13.04
N THR A 40 -9.41 -2.38 -14.06
CA THR A 40 -10.38 -2.29 -15.16
C THR A 40 -10.46 -3.61 -15.92
N SER A 41 -9.30 -4.21 -16.26
CA SER A 41 -9.23 -5.47 -16.99
C SER A 41 -9.91 -6.62 -16.22
N PHE A 42 -9.74 -6.69 -14.89
CA PHE A 42 -10.43 -7.69 -14.07
C PHE A 42 -11.94 -7.46 -14.00
N THR A 43 -12.39 -6.21 -13.90
CA THR A 43 -13.81 -5.87 -13.95
C THR A 43 -14.43 -6.31 -15.29
N GLU A 44 -13.71 -6.12 -16.40
CA GLU A 44 -14.13 -6.62 -17.72
C GLU A 44 -14.21 -8.14 -17.76
N ILE A 45 -13.24 -8.85 -17.17
CA ILE A 45 -13.26 -10.33 -17.08
C ILE A 45 -14.49 -10.80 -16.28
N VAL A 46 -14.84 -10.15 -15.17
CA VAL A 46 -16.08 -10.47 -14.40
C VAL A 46 -17.32 -10.27 -15.27
N SER A 47 -17.37 -9.18 -16.02
CA SER A 47 -18.49 -8.90 -16.92
C SER A 47 -18.58 -9.95 -18.04
N GLN A 48 -17.45 -10.34 -18.63
CA GLN A 48 -17.38 -11.39 -19.64
C GLN A 48 -17.80 -12.75 -19.07
N ASP A 49 -17.36 -13.12 -17.87
CA ASP A 49 -17.80 -14.33 -17.16
C ASP A 49 -19.32 -14.37 -17.01
N LYS A 50 -19.90 -13.25 -16.55
CA LYS A 50 -21.36 -13.12 -16.40
C LYS A 50 -22.09 -13.32 -17.73
N MET A 51 -21.58 -12.73 -18.82
CA MET A 51 -22.14 -12.90 -20.16
C MET A 51 -22.01 -14.34 -20.66
N ILE A 52 -20.88 -15.01 -20.38
CA ILE A 52 -20.67 -16.42 -20.73
C ILE A 52 -21.71 -17.30 -20.03
N ARG A 53 -21.90 -17.14 -18.72
CA ARG A 53 -22.91 -17.89 -17.96
C ARG A 53 -24.33 -17.67 -18.48
N GLN A 54 -24.70 -16.41 -18.75
CA GLN A 54 -26.03 -16.09 -19.31
C GLN A 54 -26.26 -16.78 -20.67
N LYS A 55 -25.25 -16.81 -21.54
CA LYS A 55 -25.37 -17.49 -22.84
C LYS A 55 -25.45 -19.01 -22.71
N ILE A 56 -24.82 -19.57 -21.69
CA ILE A 56 -24.85 -21.01 -21.39
C ILE A 56 -26.22 -21.43 -20.85
N GLU A 57 -26.87 -20.60 -20.04
CA GLU A 57 -28.24 -20.83 -19.58
C GLU A 57 -29.25 -20.92 -20.74
N LEU A 58 -28.98 -20.25 -21.86
CA LEU A 58 -29.81 -20.29 -23.07
C LEU A 58 -29.63 -21.56 -23.92
N LEU A 59 -28.62 -22.40 -23.62
CA LEU A 59 -28.43 -23.67 -24.33
C LEU A 59 -29.49 -24.71 -23.89
N SER A 60 -29.82 -25.65 -24.77
CA SER A 60 -30.79 -26.73 -24.49
C SER A 60 -30.37 -27.63 -23.32
N ASP A 61 -31.32 -28.21 -22.58
CA ASP A 61 -31.05 -29.13 -21.48
C ASP A 61 -31.00 -30.60 -21.94
N ASP A 62 -30.29 -30.88 -23.03
CA ASP A 62 -29.98 -32.24 -23.45
C ASP A 62 -28.74 -32.78 -22.71
N ALA A 63 -28.57 -34.11 -22.73
CA ALA A 63 -27.55 -34.78 -21.91
C ALA A 63 -26.09 -34.37 -22.25
N GLU A 64 -25.79 -34.02 -23.51
CA GLU A 64 -24.46 -33.52 -23.90
C GLU A 64 -24.25 -32.09 -23.41
N THR A 65 -25.27 -31.24 -23.55
CA THR A 65 -25.19 -29.84 -23.14
C THR A 65 -25.12 -29.70 -21.61
N LEU A 66 -25.77 -30.58 -20.85
CA LEU A 66 -25.78 -30.53 -19.37
C LEU A 66 -24.37 -30.70 -18.77
N GLN A 67 -23.55 -31.57 -19.36
CA GLN A 67 -22.15 -31.76 -18.94
C GLN A 67 -21.31 -30.51 -19.22
N ILE A 68 -21.46 -29.91 -20.40
CA ILE A 68 -20.77 -28.68 -20.79
C ILE A 68 -21.16 -27.51 -19.87
N LYS A 69 -22.45 -27.40 -19.50
CA LYS A 69 -22.92 -26.39 -18.53
C LYS A 69 -22.22 -26.53 -17.18
N GLN A 70 -22.06 -27.76 -16.69
CA GLN A 70 -21.39 -28.03 -15.41
C GLN A 70 -19.89 -27.70 -15.47
N GLU A 71 -19.19 -28.11 -16.53
CA GLU A 71 -17.76 -27.83 -16.71
C GLU A 71 -17.48 -26.33 -16.76
N ILE A 72 -18.27 -25.57 -17.52
CA ILE A 72 -18.09 -24.12 -17.59
C ILE A 72 -18.47 -23.45 -16.27
N ALA A 73 -19.53 -23.91 -15.59
CA ALA A 73 -19.88 -23.39 -14.26
C ALA A 73 -18.73 -23.55 -13.25
N ALA A 74 -18.02 -24.67 -13.29
CA ALA A 74 -16.85 -24.93 -12.45
C ALA A 74 -15.69 -23.99 -12.80
N ILE A 75 -15.30 -23.88 -14.08
CA ILE A 75 -14.24 -22.98 -14.55
C ILE A 75 -14.55 -21.53 -14.17
N SER A 76 -15.78 -21.12 -14.37
CA SER A 76 -16.22 -19.77 -14.06
C SER A 76 -16.22 -19.51 -12.54
N SER A 77 -16.50 -20.52 -11.70
CA SER A 77 -16.38 -20.38 -10.24
C SER A 77 -14.93 -20.14 -9.82
N GLU A 78 -14.00 -20.93 -10.36
CA GLU A 78 -12.56 -20.77 -10.12
C GLU A 78 -12.05 -19.41 -10.61
N LEU A 79 -12.51 -18.97 -11.79
CA LEU A 79 -12.20 -17.65 -12.32
C LEU A 79 -12.63 -16.53 -11.36
N ARG A 80 -13.82 -16.64 -10.76
CA ARG A 80 -14.33 -15.65 -9.80
C ARG A 80 -13.46 -15.59 -8.54
N GLU A 81 -13.12 -16.74 -7.98
CA GLU A 81 -12.24 -16.81 -6.80
C GLU A 81 -10.86 -16.17 -7.08
N ASN A 82 -10.30 -16.40 -8.27
CA ASN A 82 -9.03 -15.78 -8.67
C ASN A 82 -9.15 -14.25 -8.85
N ILE A 83 -10.29 -13.77 -9.33
CA ILE A 83 -10.55 -12.33 -9.43
C ILE A 83 -10.69 -11.71 -8.04
N ASP A 84 -11.40 -12.35 -7.11
CA ASP A 84 -11.56 -11.83 -5.75
C ASP A 84 -10.18 -11.71 -5.04
N LYS A 85 -9.31 -12.72 -5.20
CA LYS A 85 -7.92 -12.66 -4.74
C LYS A 85 -7.14 -11.50 -5.37
N ALA A 86 -7.34 -11.24 -6.65
CA ALA A 86 -6.70 -10.12 -7.35
C ALA A 86 -7.21 -8.76 -6.85
N VAL A 87 -8.51 -8.62 -6.58
CA VAL A 87 -9.11 -7.42 -5.98
C VAL A 87 -8.49 -7.11 -4.63
N ILE A 88 -8.35 -8.13 -3.76
CA ILE A 88 -7.68 -8.00 -2.46
C ILE A 88 -6.21 -7.56 -2.65
N ALA A 89 -5.50 -8.14 -3.62
CA ALA A 89 -4.12 -7.74 -3.93
C ALA A 89 -4.00 -6.26 -4.33
N PHE A 90 -4.99 -5.70 -5.04
CA PHE A 90 -5.00 -4.26 -5.36
C PHE A 90 -5.24 -3.38 -4.16
N GLN A 91 -6.04 -3.82 -3.18
CA GLN A 91 -6.22 -3.07 -1.95
C GLN A 91 -4.89 -2.95 -1.17
N PHE A 92 -4.08 -4.02 -1.15
CA PHE A 92 -2.72 -3.94 -0.61
C PHE A 92 -1.83 -2.97 -1.39
N TYR A 93 -2.01 -2.90 -2.70
CA TYR A 93 -1.27 -2.00 -3.55
C TYR A 93 -1.63 -0.53 -3.35
N ASP A 94 -2.92 -0.19 -3.38
CA ASP A 94 -3.42 1.17 -3.10
C ASP A 94 -2.90 1.64 -1.74
N ARG A 95 -2.98 0.75 -0.75
CA ARG A 95 -2.46 1.00 0.59
C ARG A 95 -0.93 1.20 0.62
N LEU A 96 -0.18 0.49 -0.21
CA LEU A 96 1.26 0.70 -0.37
C LEU A 96 1.55 2.07 -0.98
N CYS A 97 0.84 2.45 -2.04
CA CYS A 97 0.95 3.76 -2.69
C CYS A 97 0.71 4.90 -1.70
N GLN A 98 -0.37 4.83 -0.92
CA GLN A 98 -0.70 5.84 0.10
C GLN A 98 0.41 5.98 1.16
N ARG A 99 0.97 4.86 1.65
CA ARG A 99 2.07 4.89 2.62
C ARG A 99 3.35 5.50 2.05
N LEU A 100 3.63 5.24 0.78
CA LEU A 100 4.78 5.82 0.09
C LEU A 100 4.60 7.33 -0.13
N ASP A 101 3.39 7.79 -0.43
CA ASP A 101 3.07 9.22 -0.52
C ASP A 101 3.24 9.93 0.83
N HIS A 102 2.75 9.35 1.93
CA HIS A 102 2.98 9.89 3.27
C HIS A 102 4.47 9.93 3.60
N THR A 103 5.23 8.88 3.25
CA THR A 103 6.68 8.81 3.47
C THR A 103 7.40 9.90 2.67
N SER A 104 7.03 10.09 1.40
CA SER A 104 7.56 11.15 0.54
C SER A 104 7.30 12.53 1.14
N GLU A 105 6.09 12.80 1.61
CA GLU A 105 5.73 14.08 2.21
C GLU A 105 6.48 14.33 3.52
N CYS A 106 6.72 13.29 4.33
CA CYS A 106 7.54 13.39 5.54
C CYS A 106 9.00 13.76 5.20
N LEU A 107 9.60 13.11 4.19
CA LEU A 107 10.94 13.42 3.71
C LEU A 107 11.03 14.87 3.16
N ARG A 108 10.00 15.32 2.42
CA ARG A 108 9.93 16.71 1.96
C ARG A 108 9.93 17.70 3.13
N LYS A 109 9.09 17.48 4.15
CA LYS A 109 9.05 18.35 5.36
C LYS A 109 10.38 18.34 6.12
N LEU A 110 11.04 17.19 6.23
CA LEU A 110 12.39 17.06 6.81
C LEU A 110 13.41 17.95 6.09
N SER A 111 13.36 18.01 4.77
CA SER A 111 14.28 18.81 3.96
C SER A 111 14.08 20.33 4.07
N GLU A 112 13.00 20.79 4.69
CA GLU A 112 12.66 22.20 4.83
C GLU A 112 13.15 22.81 6.16
N ILE A 113 13.59 21.96 7.10
CA ILE A 113 14.21 22.38 8.35
C ILE A 113 15.51 23.13 8.06
N LYS A 114 15.56 24.39 8.49
CA LYS A 114 16.71 25.30 8.26
C LYS A 114 17.74 25.19 9.37
N GLU A 115 18.93 25.73 9.13
CA GLU A 115 19.96 25.92 10.16
C GLU A 115 19.47 26.98 11.18
N GLN A 116 19.06 26.56 12.38
CA GLN A 116 18.81 27.41 13.55
C GLN A 116 19.72 27.00 14.73
N GLU A 117 19.77 27.81 15.78
CA GLU A 117 20.50 27.49 17.02
C GLU A 117 20.08 26.13 17.60
N VAL A 118 21.00 25.46 18.29
CA VAL A 118 20.87 24.04 18.69
C VAL A 118 19.60 23.78 19.52
N ASP A 119 19.24 24.70 20.42
CA ASP A 119 18.04 24.58 21.25
C ASP A 119 16.74 24.69 20.43
N SER A 120 16.70 25.60 19.45
CA SER A 120 15.56 25.75 18.53
C SER A 120 15.41 24.52 17.61
N LYS A 121 16.54 23.91 17.23
CA LYS A 121 16.56 22.71 16.38
C LYS A 121 15.97 21.48 17.09
N ALA A 122 16.17 21.33 18.40
CA ALA A 122 15.59 20.24 19.18
C ALA A 122 14.06 20.35 19.24
N GLU A 123 13.52 21.56 19.47
CA GLU A 123 12.08 21.81 19.43
C GLU A 123 11.49 21.62 18.04
N GLU A 124 12.16 22.07 16.98
CA GLU A 124 11.70 21.88 15.60
C GLU A 124 11.65 20.40 15.20
N VAL A 125 12.63 19.60 15.62
CA VAL A 125 12.64 18.14 15.37
C VAL A 125 11.52 17.44 16.14
N LEU A 126 11.25 17.82 17.39
CA LEU A 126 10.11 17.28 18.15
C LEU A 126 8.77 17.66 17.50
N ARG A 127 8.60 18.92 17.08
CA ARG A 127 7.41 19.36 16.34
C ARG A 127 7.25 18.63 15.02
N LEU A 128 8.34 18.39 14.29
CA LEU A 128 8.30 17.61 13.07
C LEU A 128 7.89 16.17 13.37
N ARG A 129 8.46 15.54 14.39
CA ARG A 129 8.11 14.19 14.82
C ARG A 129 6.61 14.08 15.10
N ASP A 130 6.05 15.02 15.85
CA ASP A 130 4.64 15.05 16.17
C ASP A 130 3.78 15.32 14.92
N ASN A 131 4.25 16.17 14.00
CA ASN A 131 3.60 16.41 12.70
C ASN A 131 3.61 15.18 11.79
N VAL A 132 4.70 14.40 11.79
CA VAL A 132 4.81 13.13 11.04
C VAL A 132 3.82 12.12 11.61
N TYR A 133 3.79 11.96 12.94
CA TYR A 133 2.83 11.08 13.61
C TYR A 133 1.38 11.45 13.31
N ASN A 134 1.05 12.75 13.38
CA ASN A 134 -0.30 13.26 13.12
C ASN A 134 -0.70 13.20 11.63
N HIS A 135 0.27 13.10 10.72
CA HIS A 135 0.01 12.93 9.29
C HIS A 135 -0.38 11.50 8.92
N PHE A 136 0.02 10.51 9.73
CA PHE A 136 -0.38 9.13 9.52
C PHE A 136 -1.88 8.95 9.73
N THR A 137 -2.56 8.61 8.64
CA THR A 137 -3.99 8.30 8.65
C THR A 137 -4.23 6.82 8.88
N MET A 138 -3.24 5.96 8.62
CA MET A 138 -3.34 4.52 8.88
C MET A 138 -2.84 4.15 10.27
N LEU A 139 -3.52 3.19 10.92
CA LEU A 139 -3.13 2.66 12.23
C LEU A 139 -1.73 2.04 12.19
N GLU A 140 -1.39 1.42 11.09
CA GLU A 140 -0.21 0.56 10.97
C GLU A 140 1.04 1.38 10.67
N GLU A 141 0.87 2.57 10.11
CA GLU A 141 1.92 3.58 10.07
C GLU A 141 2.28 4.06 11.48
N ARG A 142 1.27 4.26 12.34
CA ARG A 142 1.48 4.66 13.75
C ARG A 142 2.12 3.55 14.57
N GLN A 143 1.66 2.31 14.41
CA GLN A 143 2.26 1.15 15.08
C GLN A 143 3.72 0.94 14.68
N LEU A 144 4.04 1.06 13.38
CA LEU A 144 5.42 0.99 12.89
C LEU A 144 6.27 2.14 13.46
N PHE A 145 5.72 3.35 13.48
CA PHE A 145 6.40 4.50 14.06
C PHE A 145 6.72 4.30 15.53
N ASP A 146 5.74 3.87 16.33
CA ASP A 146 5.91 3.64 17.77
C ASP A 146 6.94 2.53 18.04
N ALA A 147 6.92 1.46 17.24
CA ALA A 147 7.91 0.38 17.31
C ALA A 147 9.32 0.89 17.01
N VAL A 148 9.50 1.69 15.97
CA VAL A 148 10.82 2.21 15.58
C VAL A 148 11.35 3.24 16.58
N ILE A 149 10.53 4.22 16.97
CA ILE A 149 10.94 5.33 17.85
C ILE A 149 11.23 4.86 19.28
N SER A 150 10.54 3.81 19.75
CA SER A 150 10.75 3.24 21.08
C SER A 150 11.91 2.24 21.13
N SER A 151 12.41 1.79 19.96
CA SER A 151 13.45 0.77 19.88
C SER A 151 14.86 1.35 19.95
N GLN A 152 15.77 0.59 20.57
CA GLN A 152 17.20 0.88 20.51
C GLN A 152 17.88 0.28 19.27
N ASN A 153 17.24 -0.72 18.64
CA ASN A 153 17.74 -1.42 17.47
C ASN A 153 16.68 -1.39 16.36
N PHE A 154 16.95 -0.62 15.32
CA PHE A 154 16.08 -0.44 14.16
C PHE A 154 15.72 -1.75 13.48
N GLU A 155 16.72 -2.60 13.18
CA GLU A 155 16.50 -3.86 12.46
C GLU A 155 15.63 -4.83 13.25
N GLN A 156 15.85 -4.92 14.57
CA GLN A 156 15.04 -5.77 15.44
C GLN A 156 13.59 -5.28 15.52
N ALA A 157 13.39 -3.97 15.64
CA ALA A 157 12.05 -3.38 15.70
C ALA A 157 11.22 -3.65 14.43
N ILE A 158 11.86 -3.57 13.27
CA ILE A 158 11.23 -3.90 11.99
C ILE A 158 10.90 -5.39 11.92
N ALA A 159 11.81 -6.27 12.35
CA ALA A 159 11.57 -7.70 12.37
C ALA A 159 10.38 -8.08 13.28
N ASP A 160 10.36 -7.56 14.51
CA ASP A 160 9.31 -7.83 15.49
C ASP A 160 7.94 -7.32 15.02
N TYR A 161 7.90 -6.10 14.47
CA TYR A 161 6.69 -5.53 13.89
C TYR A 161 6.18 -6.36 12.69
N THR A 162 7.08 -6.82 11.82
CA THR A 162 6.72 -7.61 10.64
C THR A 162 6.09 -8.94 11.03
N VAL A 163 6.69 -9.63 12.01
CA VAL A 163 6.15 -10.89 12.55
C VAL A 163 4.78 -10.67 13.21
N ALA A 164 4.65 -9.63 14.05
CA ALA A 164 3.38 -9.32 14.72
C ALA A 164 2.26 -9.02 13.71
N ARG A 165 2.58 -8.26 12.64
CA ARG A 165 1.64 -7.92 11.59
C ARG A 165 1.23 -9.13 10.75
N GLN A 166 2.16 -10.02 10.44
CA GLN A 166 1.86 -11.23 9.68
C GLN A 166 0.93 -12.16 10.45
N ASN A 167 1.17 -12.36 11.74
CA ASN A 167 0.29 -13.16 12.60
C ASN A 167 -1.13 -12.56 12.70
N SER A 168 -1.26 -11.23 12.70
CA SER A 168 -2.56 -10.56 12.74
C SER A 168 -3.36 -10.77 11.44
N LEU A 169 -2.70 -10.69 10.28
CA LEU A 169 -3.32 -10.92 8.97
C LEU A 169 -3.78 -12.37 8.79
N GLU A 170 -2.98 -13.33 9.27
CA GLU A 170 -3.35 -14.75 9.26
C GLU A 170 -4.61 -14.99 10.12
N SER A 171 -4.70 -14.38 11.30
CA SER A 171 -5.89 -14.48 12.16
C SER A 171 -7.14 -13.79 11.60
N GLU A 172 -6.99 -12.70 10.84
CA GLU A 172 -8.12 -12.03 10.17
C GLU A 172 -8.63 -12.87 8.99
N SER A 173 -7.73 -13.47 8.21
CA SER A 173 -8.08 -14.32 7.06
C SER A 173 -8.81 -15.62 7.42
N GLU A 174 -8.58 -16.16 8.63
CA GLU A 174 -9.32 -17.32 9.15
C GLU A 174 -10.74 -16.95 9.62
N SER A 175 -11.00 -15.67 9.91
CA SER A 175 -12.30 -15.18 10.38
C SER A 175 -13.22 -14.66 9.27
N ASP A 176 -12.70 -14.44 8.06
CA ASP A 176 -13.34 -13.70 6.96
C ASP A 176 -13.94 -14.61 5.85
N HIS A 177 -14.12 -15.91 6.13
CA HIS A 177 -14.89 -16.80 5.24
C HIS A 177 -16.42 -16.54 5.26
N ASP A 178 -16.88 -15.56 6.05
CA ASP A 178 -18.28 -15.12 6.17
C ASP A 178 -18.49 -13.67 5.64
N ILE A 179 -17.90 -13.30 4.51
CA ILE A 179 -18.30 -12.05 3.83
C ILE A 179 -19.58 -12.28 3.03
N GLU A 180 -20.71 -11.78 3.57
CA GLU A 180 -21.90 -11.48 2.78
C GLU A 180 -21.56 -10.40 1.75
N LEU A 181 -21.36 -10.81 0.49
CA LEU A 181 -21.39 -9.91 -0.66
C LEU A 181 -22.84 -9.39 -0.82
N PHE A 182 -23.06 -8.12 -0.50
CA PHE A 182 -24.25 -7.38 -0.94
C PHE A 182 -24.19 -7.06 -2.43
#